data_AF-A0A6I3U8L5-F1
#
_entry.id   AF-A0A6I3U8L5-F1
#
_cell.length_a   1.000
_cell.length_b   1.000
_cell.length_c   1.000
_cell.angle_alpha   90.00
_cell.angle_beta   90.00
_cell.angle_gamma   90.00
#
_symmetry.space_group_name_H-M   'P 1'
#
loop_
_entity.id
_entity.type
_entity.pdbx_description
1 polymer ?
#
loop_
_entity_poly.entity_id
_entity_poly.type
_entity_poly.pdbx_seq_one_letter_code
_entity_poly.pdbx_strand_id
1 'polypeptide(L)'
;NISHKVSTYLTAGIPVIVPSNLSTAKFIVDQGLGFMADSLEEVHAIVDKMNLQEYQEMTNRIKTFSYLLKEGYFTKKLLVDAIYHLGID
;
A
#
# COMPACT_ATOMS: atom_id res chain seq x y z
N ASN A 1 0.85 11.10 10.14
CA ASN A 1 1.12 10.04 11.15
C ASN A 1 0.75 8.64 10.63
N ILE A 2 -0.47 8.39 10.11
CA ILE A 2 -0.90 7.04 9.64
C ILE A 2 -0.14 6.54 8.39
N SER A 3 0.19 7.42 7.44
CA SER A 3 0.92 7.06 6.21
C SER A 3 2.30 6.42 6.46
N HIS A 4 3.05 6.87 7.47
CA HIS A 4 4.35 6.29 7.81
C HIS A 4 4.24 4.85 8.33
N LYS A 5 3.17 4.54 9.08
CA LYS A 5 2.94 3.16 9.57
C LYS A 5 2.63 2.21 8.42
N VAL A 6 1.81 2.63 7.47
CA VAL A 6 1.51 1.87 6.24
C VAL A 6 2.82 1.52 5.52
N SER A 7 3.69 2.52 5.31
CA SER A 7 4.99 2.29 4.65
C SER A 7 5.85 1.27 5.40
N THR A 8 5.90 1.35 6.73
CA THR A 8 6.65 0.39 7.56
C THR A 8 6.14 -1.04 7.39
N TYR A 9 4.82 -1.27 7.48
CA TYR A 9 4.26 -2.63 7.35
C TYR A 9 4.45 -3.21 5.94
N LEU A 10 4.26 -2.39 4.90
CA LEU A 10 4.51 -2.82 3.52
C LEU A 10 5.99 -3.12 3.28
N THR A 11 6.89 -2.32 3.85
CA THR A 11 8.35 -2.57 3.76
C THR A 11 8.75 -3.86 4.49
N ALA A 12 8.02 -4.23 5.54
CA ALA A 12 8.17 -5.49 6.26
C ALA A 12 7.51 -6.70 5.55
N GLY A 13 6.82 -6.49 4.43
CA GLY A 13 6.17 -7.57 3.69
C GLY A 13 4.77 -7.94 4.19
N ILE A 14 4.16 -7.10 5.02
CA ILE A 14 2.90 -7.38 5.72
C ILE A 14 1.74 -6.61 5.06
N PRO A 15 0.68 -7.30 4.60
CA PRO A 15 -0.54 -6.64 4.12
C PRO A 15 -1.22 -5.83 5.22
N VAL A 16 -1.91 -4.75 4.85
CA VAL A 16 -2.54 -3.82 5.82
C VAL A 16 -4.05 -3.75 5.64
N ILE A 17 -4.78 -3.47 6.72
CA ILE A 17 -6.19 -3.07 6.67
C ILE A 17 -6.27 -1.63 7.16
N VAL A 18 -6.89 -0.75 6.37
CA VAL A 18 -6.93 0.70 6.65
C VAL A 18 -8.35 1.26 6.56
N PRO A 19 -8.66 2.35 7.29
CA PRO A 19 -9.94 3.04 7.14
C PRO A 19 -10.06 3.72 5.78
N SER A 20 -11.29 3.85 5.28
CA SER A 20 -11.60 4.44 3.97
C SER A 20 -11.23 5.91 3.87
N ASN A 21 -11.21 6.62 5.00
CA ASN A 21 -10.84 8.03 5.08
C ASN A 21 -9.33 8.30 4.90
N LEU A 22 -8.50 7.26 4.85
CA LEU A 22 -7.07 7.42 4.63
C LEU A 22 -6.82 7.72 3.15
N SER A 23 -6.07 8.78 2.85
CA SER A 23 -5.78 9.20 1.46
C SER A 23 -5.11 8.12 0.60
N THR A 24 -4.43 7.15 1.21
CA THR A 24 -3.79 6.01 0.54
C THR A 24 -4.67 4.76 0.48
N ALA A 25 -5.89 4.78 1.02
CA ALA A 25 -6.74 3.59 1.15
C ALA A 25 -7.09 2.99 -0.21
N LYS A 26 -7.52 3.84 -1.15
CA LYS A 26 -7.79 3.42 -2.54
C LYS A 26 -6.56 2.81 -3.21
N PHE A 27 -5.39 3.44 -3.01
CA PHE A 27 -4.14 2.94 -3.57
C PHE A 27 -3.77 1.54 -3.04
N ILE A 28 -3.94 1.30 -1.73
CA ILE A 28 -3.67 -0.01 -1.11
C ILE A 28 -4.53 -1.10 -1.74
N VAL A 29 -5.83 -0.83 -1.91
CA VAL A 29 -6.78 -1.78 -2.49
C VAL A 29 -6.50 -2.01 -3.98
N ASP A 30 -6.34 -0.93 -4.76
CA ASP A 30 -6.09 -1.00 -6.21
C ASP A 30 -4.79 -1.74 -6.55
N GLN A 31 -3.76 -1.62 -5.71
CA GLN A 31 -2.48 -2.34 -5.85
C GLN A 31 -2.49 -3.74 -5.21
N GLY A 32 -3.60 -4.14 -4.58
CA GLY A 32 -3.75 -5.45 -3.93
C GLY A 32 -2.77 -5.66 -2.77
N LEU A 33 -2.46 -4.59 -2.02
CA LEU A 33 -1.53 -4.57 -0.88
C LEU A 33 -2.23 -4.74 0.47
N GLY A 34 -3.55 -4.86 0.47
CA GLY A 34 -4.36 -4.87 1.67
C GLY A 34 -5.84 -4.60 1.41
N PHE A 35 -6.57 -4.29 2.47
CA PHE A 35 -8.01 -4.07 2.45
C PHE A 35 -8.40 -2.73 3.07
N MET A 36 -9.65 -2.37 2.86
CA MET A 36 -10.31 -1.24 3.49
C MET A 36 -11.38 -1.76 4.44
N ALA A 37 -11.47 -1.18 5.64
CA ALA A 37 -12.53 -1.47 6.61
C ALA A 37 -12.73 -0.26 7.54
N ASP A 38 -14.00 0.09 7.78
CA ASP A 38 -14.40 1.21 8.64
C ASP A 38 -14.97 0.76 9.99
N SER A 39 -15.14 -0.55 10.18
CA SER A 39 -15.61 -1.16 11.44
C SER A 39 -14.78 -2.39 11.81
N LEU A 40 -14.82 -2.76 13.09
CA LEU A 40 -14.12 -3.95 13.58
C LEU A 40 -14.79 -5.23 13.03
N GLU A 41 -16.10 -5.20 12.85
CA GLU A 41 -16.90 -6.27 12.24
C GLU A 41 -16.45 -6.57 10.80
N GLU A 42 -16.18 -5.53 10.00
CA GLU A 42 -15.61 -5.68 8.66
C GLU A 42 -14.19 -6.27 8.70
N VAL A 43 -13.35 -5.81 9.63
CA VAL A 43 -12.00 -6.38 9.82
C VAL A 43 -12.09 -7.87 10.14
N HIS A 44 -12.97 -8.28 11.05
CA HIS A 44 -13.19 -9.69 11.37
C HIS A 44 -13.64 -10.49 10.14
N ALA A 45 -14.64 -9.98 9.41
CA ALA A 45 -15.15 -10.65 8.22
C ALA A 45 -14.08 -10.82 7.13
N ILE A 46 -13.18 -9.85 6.97
CA ILE A 46 -12.05 -9.94 6.03
C ILE A 46 -11.08 -11.04 6.49
N VAL A 47 -10.67 -11.03 7.75
CA VAL A 47 -9.68 -11.99 8.28
C VAL A 47 -10.22 -13.42 8.23
N ASP A 48 -11.49 -13.63 8.61
CA ASP A 48 -12.10 -14.96 8.65
C ASP A 48 -12.30 -15.59 7.27
N LYS A 49 -12.56 -14.77 6.24
CA LYS A 49 -12.76 -15.24 4.86
C LYS A 49 -11.47 -15.40 4.09
N MET A 50 -10.37 -14.81 4.57
CA MET A 50 -9.10 -14.79 3.86
C MET A 50 -8.51 -16.20 3.81
N ASN A 51 -8.29 -16.68 2.59
CA ASN A 51 -7.60 -17.94 2.40
C ASN A 51 -6.08 -17.73 2.23
N LEU A 52 -5.34 -18.83 2.35
CA LEU A 52 -3.87 -18.80 2.27
C LEU A 52 -3.37 -18.29 0.91
N GLN A 53 -4.06 -18.62 -0.18
CA GLN A 53 -3.66 -18.21 -1.53
C GLN A 53 -3.79 -16.69 -1.70
N GLU A 54 -4.91 -16.10 -1.28
CA GLU A 54 -5.12 -14.64 -1.31
C GLU A 54 -4.04 -13.91 -0.51
N TYR A 55 -3.69 -14.42 0.66
CA TYR A 55 -2.62 -13.87 1.48
C TYR A 55 -1.24 -13.97 0.80
N GLN A 56 -0.94 -15.12 0.20
CA GLN A 56 0.30 -15.32 -0.55
C GLN A 56 0.41 -14.38 -1.77
N GLU A 57 -0.69 -14.20 -2.50
CA GLU A 57 -0.73 -13.28 -3.63
C GLU A 57 -0.52 -11.82 -3.19
N MET A 58 -1.13 -11.39 -2.08
CA MET A 58 -0.88 -10.07 -1.50
C MET A 58 0.57 -9.90 -1.09
N THR A 59 1.13 -10.84 -0.34
CA THR A 59 2.53 -10.75 0.12
C THR A 59 3.53 -10.77 -1.05
N ASN A 60 3.25 -11.48 -2.14
CA ASN A 60 4.05 -11.44 -3.35
C ASN A 60 4.00 -10.07 -4.04
N ARG A 61 2.83 -9.43 -4.15
CA ARG A 61 2.72 -8.05 -4.64
C ARG A 61 3.49 -7.08 -3.75
N ILE A 62 3.40 -7.24 -2.43
CA ILE A 62 4.11 -6.41 -1.46
C ILE A 62 5.62 -6.57 -1.57
N LYS A 63 6.16 -7.76 -1.84
CA LYS A 63 7.61 -7.91 -2.07
C LYS A 63 8.10 -7.01 -3.19
N THR A 64 7.43 -7.01 -4.33
CA THR A 64 7.73 -6.11 -5.46
C THR A 64 7.60 -4.64 -5.04
N PHE A 65 6.55 -4.31 -4.30
CA PHE A 65 6.31 -2.96 -3.82
C PHE A 65 7.35 -2.46 -2.81
N SER A 66 7.78 -3.33 -1.90
CA SER A 66 8.77 -3.04 -0.86
C SER A 66 10.11 -2.65 -1.46
N TYR A 67 10.48 -3.24 -2.61
CA TYR A 67 11.66 -2.85 -3.35
C TYR A 67 11.56 -1.40 -3.87
N LEU A 68 10.43 -1.04 -4.48
CA LEU A 68 10.18 0.33 -4.96
C LEU A 68 10.22 1.36 -3.81
N LEU A 69 9.67 1.01 -2.64
CA LEU A 69 9.73 1.85 -1.45
C LEU A 69 11.16 2.04 -0.95
N LYS A 70 11.95 0.95 -0.85
CA LYS A 70 13.35 0.99 -0.39
C LYS A 70 14.24 1.82 -1.31
N GLU A 71 14.01 1.75 -2.62
CA GLU A 71 14.76 2.52 -3.61
C GLU A 71 14.32 3.99 -3.73
N GLY A 72 13.34 4.43 -2.93
CA GLY A 72 12.82 5.80 -2.96
C GLY A 72 12.12 6.13 -4.28
N TYR A 73 11.57 5.13 -4.98
CA TYR A 73 11.02 5.27 -6.33
C TYR A 73 9.97 6.38 -6.43
N PHE A 74 9.01 6.42 -5.50
CA PHE A 74 7.93 7.41 -5.54
C PHE A 74 8.43 8.85 -5.37
N THR A 75 9.44 9.06 -4.53
CA THR A 75 10.10 10.36 -4.37
C THR A 75 10.83 10.75 -5.64
N LYS A 76 11.61 9.83 -6.23
CA LYS A 76 12.32 10.05 -7.51
C LYS A 76 11.35 10.39 -8.63
N LYS A 77 10.28 9.60 -8.78
CA LYS A 77 9.25 9.80 -9.79
C LYS A 77 8.59 11.18 -9.65
N LEU A 78 8.17 11.54 -8.44
CA LEU A 78 7.53 12.84 -8.21
C LEU A 78 8.46 14.02 -8.55
N LEU A 79 9.76 13.91 -8.25
CA LEU A 79 10.73 14.93 -8.62
C LEU A 79 10.92 15.04 -10.14
N VAL A 80 11.06 13.90 -10.83
CA VAL A 80 11.19 13.87 -12.30
C VAL A 80 9.92 14.42 -12.97
N ASP A 81 8.73 13.98 -12.52
CA ASP A 81 7.46 14.45 -13.04
C ASP A 81 7.29 15.97 -12.84
N ALA A 82 7.72 16.49 -11.67
CA ALA A 82 7.66 17.92 -11.38
C ALA A 82 8.62 18.74 -12.27
N ILE A 83 9.86 18.27 -12.46
CA ILE A 83 10.85 18.92 -13.34
C ILE A 83 10.33 18.96 -14.78
N TYR A 84 9.79 17.83 -15.26
CA TYR A 84 9.19 17.73 -16.60
C TYR A 84 8.01 18.69 -16.78
N HIS A 85 7.12 18.80 -15.78
CA HIS A 85 5.99 19.75 -15.85
C HIS A 85 6.42 21.22 -15.78
N LEU A 86 7.58 21.51 -15.19
CA LEU A 86 8.14 22.86 -15.12
C LEU A 86 8.94 23.25 -16.39
N GLY A 87 9.15 22.31 -17.33
CA GLY A 87 9.88 22.56 -18.58
C GLY A 87 11.36 22.85 -18.37
N ILE A 88 11.94 22.34 -17.28
CA ILE A 88 13.37 22.47 -16.99
C ILE A 88 14.04 21.21 -17.55
N ASP A 89 14.49 21.29 -18.80
CA ASP A 89 15.37 20.29 -19.44
C ASP A 89 16.85 20.59 -19.15
#